data_AF-A0A917JR78-F1
#
_entry.id   AF-A0A917JR78-F1
#
_cell.length_a   1.000
_cell.length_b   1.000
_cell.length_c   1.000
_cell.angle_alpha   90.00
_cell.angle_beta   90.00
_cell.angle_gamma   90.00
#
_symmetry.space_group_name_H-M   'P 1'
#
loop_
_entity.id
_entity.type
_entity.pdbx_description
1 polymer ?
#
loop_
_entity_poly.entity_id
_entity_poly.type
_entity_poly.pdbx_seq_one_letter_code
_entity_poly.pdbx_strand_id
1 'polypeptide(L)'
;MNMISRVITKQQGATLAVTLILLFVVSLLGVSAMHVTQMQEKMSSNLQDKELSFNAAESALMAGEEWLLGLTTQPPVVTTCSSFPCVQTVFQNTDITTQDSSWWVSNAAAYNNNLENINTSPRYIIEFLEFIPDSQVIGDSSIKSTGVFYYQITARGTGASDDSVSILQTTLGRRF
;
A
#
# COMPACT_ATOMS: atom_id res chain seq x y z
N MET A 1 -31.09 54.54 -72.36
CA MET A 1 -29.68 54.58 -71.90
C MET A 1 -29.69 54.87 -70.40
N ASN A 2 -29.75 53.84 -69.55
CA ASN A 2 -29.67 54.00 -68.09
C ASN A 2 -28.57 53.07 -67.58
N MET A 3 -27.46 53.66 -67.17
CA MET A 3 -26.37 52.97 -66.49
C MET A 3 -26.72 52.84 -65.00
N ILE A 4 -27.00 51.62 -64.55
CA ILE A 4 -27.10 51.30 -63.13
C ILE A 4 -25.68 51.19 -62.59
N SER A 5 -25.21 52.24 -61.92
CA SER A 5 -23.94 52.25 -61.20
C SER A 5 -24.00 51.32 -59.99
N ARG A 6 -23.26 50.21 -60.02
CA ARG A 6 -23.12 49.27 -58.91
C ARG A 6 -22.04 49.80 -57.96
N VAL A 7 -22.44 50.30 -56.79
CA VAL A 7 -21.51 50.71 -55.74
C VAL A 7 -20.84 49.45 -55.17
N ILE A 8 -19.55 49.26 -55.46
CA ILE A 8 -18.75 48.19 -54.85
C ILE A 8 -18.16 48.76 -53.54
N THR A 9 -18.83 48.47 -52.43
CA THR A 9 -18.30 48.75 -51.08
C THR A 9 -17.07 47.86 -50.83
N LYS A 10 -15.90 48.47 -50.59
CA LYS A 10 -14.70 47.76 -50.13
C LYS A 10 -14.98 47.14 -48.76
N GLN A 11 -15.09 45.81 -48.69
CA GLN A 11 -15.07 45.09 -47.42
C GLN A 11 -13.70 45.31 -46.76
N GLN A 12 -13.68 45.97 -45.60
CA GLN A 12 -12.50 46.04 -44.76
C GLN A 12 -12.41 44.73 -43.97
N GLY A 13 -11.49 43.87 -44.37
CA GLY A 13 -11.37 42.51 -43.85
C GLY A 13 -10.86 42.49 -42.40
N ALA A 14 -11.75 42.17 -41.46
CA ALA A 14 -11.40 41.79 -40.08
C ALA A 14 -11.24 40.27 -39.89
N THR A 15 -11.36 39.49 -40.98
CA THR A 15 -11.41 38.03 -40.96
C THR A 15 -10.21 37.40 -40.24
N LEU A 16 -9.00 37.92 -40.49
CA LEU A 16 -7.78 37.43 -39.83
C LEU A 16 -7.84 37.57 -38.30
N ALA A 17 -8.30 38.71 -37.80
CA ALA A 17 -8.41 38.97 -36.37
C ALA A 17 -9.45 38.05 -35.71
N VAL A 18 -10.62 37.88 -36.35
CA VAL A 18 -11.67 36.98 -35.86
C VAL A 18 -11.17 35.53 -35.85
N THR A 19 -10.51 35.06 -36.91
CA THR A 19 -9.97 33.69 -36.96
C THR A 19 -8.88 33.46 -35.91
N LEU A 20 -8.06 34.46 -35.61
CA LEU A 20 -7.00 34.33 -34.62
C LEU A 20 -7.56 34.29 -33.19
N ILE A 21 -8.58 35.09 -32.89
CA ILE A 21 -9.30 35.03 -31.60
C ILE A 21 -9.97 33.66 -31.44
N LEU A 22 -10.65 33.16 -32.47
CA LEU A 22 -11.29 31.84 -32.42
C LEU A 22 -10.27 30.71 -32.24
N LEU A 23 -9.16 30.73 -32.99
CA LEU A 23 -8.06 29.79 -32.81
C LEU A 23 -7.49 29.83 -31.40
N PHE A 24 -7.30 31.02 -30.84
CA PHE A 24 -6.79 31.20 -29.49
C PHE A 24 -7.74 30.61 -28.44
N VAL A 25 -9.04 30.86 -28.55
CA VAL A 25 -10.06 30.30 -27.65
C VAL A 25 -10.06 28.77 -27.72
N VAL A 26 -10.06 28.18 -28.92
CA VAL A 26 -10.01 26.72 -29.10
C VAL A 26 -8.71 26.14 -28.53
N SER A 27 -7.59 26.84 -28.69
CA SER A 27 -6.29 26.40 -28.14
C SER A 27 -6.30 26.37 -26.61
N LEU A 28 -6.87 27.40 -25.96
CA LEU A 28 -7.03 27.43 -24.50
C LEU A 28 -7.90 26.28 -23.97
N LEU A 29 -9.00 25.98 -24.67
CA LEU A 29 -9.85 24.84 -24.34
C LEU A 29 -9.08 23.52 -24.47
N GLY A 30 -8.28 23.37 -25.53
CA GLY A 30 -7.41 22.22 -25.74
C GLY A 30 -6.40 22.04 -24.60
N VAL A 31 -5.71 23.11 -24.20
CA VAL A 31 -4.73 23.07 -23.11
C VAL A 31 -5.40 22.77 -21.77
N SER A 32 -6.56 23.36 -21.49
CA SER A 32 -7.32 23.08 -20.26
C SER A 32 -7.73 21.60 -20.18
N ALA A 33 -8.20 21.01 -21.29
CA ALA A 33 -8.53 19.59 -21.34
C ALA A 33 -7.29 18.70 -21.10
N MET A 34 -6.14 19.04 -21.69
CA MET A 34 -4.88 18.31 -21.45
C MET A 34 -4.47 18.33 -19.98
N HIS A 35 -4.61 19.46 -19.29
CA HIS A 35 -4.32 19.54 -17.85
C HIS A 35 -5.19 18.60 -17.02
N VAL A 36 -6.49 18.48 -17.35
CA VAL A 36 -7.40 17.55 -16.66
C VAL A 36 -6.95 16.11 -16.88
N THR A 37 -6.63 15.73 -18.12
CA THR A 37 -6.15 14.38 -18.43
C THR A 37 -4.86 14.04 -17.68
N GLN A 38 -3.90 14.97 -17.60
CA GLN A 38 -2.66 14.77 -16.86
C GLN A 38 -2.91 14.55 -15.36
N MET A 39 -3.86 15.27 -14.77
CA MET A 39 -4.22 15.06 -13.36
C MET A 39 -4.88 13.69 -13.14
N GLN A 40 -5.75 13.27 -14.04
CA GLN A 40 -6.39 11.96 -13.98
C GLN A 40 -5.38 10.81 -14.14
N GLU A 41 -4.40 10.95 -15.03
CA GLU A 41 -3.32 9.97 -15.21
C GLU A 41 -2.48 9.84 -13.94
N LYS A 42 -2.07 10.95 -13.33
CA LYS A 42 -1.34 10.93 -12.04
C LYS A 42 -2.16 10.31 -10.91
N MET A 43 -3.45 10.64 -10.82
CA MET A 43 -4.34 10.03 -9.83
C MET A 43 -4.47 8.52 -10.06
N SER A 44 -4.64 8.09 -11.31
CA SER A 44 -4.72 6.66 -11.66
C SER A 44 -3.42 5.93 -11.31
N SER A 45 -2.27 6.54 -11.57
CA SER A 45 -0.96 5.97 -11.19
C SER A 45 -0.83 5.82 -9.67
N ASN A 46 -1.17 6.87 -8.91
CA ASN A 46 -1.11 6.84 -7.45
C ASN A 46 -2.07 5.80 -6.84
N LEU A 47 -3.27 5.66 -7.41
CA LEU A 47 -4.21 4.61 -6.98
C LEU A 47 -3.66 3.22 -7.29
N GLN A 48 -3.11 3.00 -8.48
CA GLN A 48 -2.49 1.74 -8.84
C GLN A 48 -1.33 1.37 -7.89
N ASP A 49 -0.48 2.34 -7.55
CA ASP A 49 0.65 2.12 -6.65
C ASP A 49 0.19 1.85 -5.20
N LYS A 50 -0.93 2.46 -4.79
CA LYS A 50 -1.58 2.19 -3.49
C LYS A 50 -2.10 0.76 -3.42
N GLU A 51 -2.84 0.31 -4.45
CA GLU A 51 -3.37 -1.05 -4.53
C GLU A 51 -2.25 -2.11 -4.56
N LEU A 52 -1.16 -1.86 -5.31
CA LEU A 52 0.00 -2.75 -5.32
C LEU A 52 0.62 -2.87 -3.93
N SER A 53 0.84 -1.75 -3.24
CA SER A 53 1.40 -1.77 -1.88
C SER A 53 0.51 -2.52 -0.89
N PHE A 54 -0.82 -2.43 -1.05
CA PHE A 54 -1.79 -3.13 -0.20
C PHE A 54 -1.76 -4.63 -0.45
N ASN A 55 -1.84 -5.06 -1.72
CA ASN A 55 -1.78 -6.48 -2.10
C ASN A 55 -0.44 -7.12 -1.70
N ALA A 56 0.66 -6.35 -1.78
CA ALA A 56 1.97 -6.77 -1.30
C ALA A 56 1.96 -7.03 0.21
N ALA A 57 1.41 -6.08 0.98
CA ALA A 57 1.31 -6.21 2.43
C ALA A 57 0.41 -7.39 2.82
N GLU A 58 -0.70 -7.60 2.12
CA GLU A 58 -1.60 -8.75 2.33
C GLU A 58 -0.89 -10.08 2.07
N SER A 59 -0.13 -10.17 0.97
CA SER A 59 0.65 -11.38 0.65
C SER A 59 1.65 -11.75 1.76
N ALA A 60 2.35 -10.75 2.32
CA ALA A 60 3.25 -10.96 3.44
C ALA A 60 2.50 -11.29 4.75
N LEU A 61 1.36 -10.66 5.00
CA LEU A 61 0.50 -10.93 6.15
C LEU A 61 0.03 -12.39 6.15
N MET A 62 -0.50 -12.83 5.01
CA MET A 62 -0.95 -14.21 4.80
C MET A 62 0.20 -15.21 4.98
N ALA A 63 1.40 -14.90 4.50
CA ALA A 63 2.56 -15.78 4.69
C ALA A 63 2.96 -15.93 6.18
N GLY A 64 2.84 -14.87 6.96
CA GLY A 64 3.04 -14.93 8.41
C GLY A 64 1.99 -15.77 9.12
N GLU A 65 0.72 -15.62 8.73
CA GLU A 65 -0.39 -16.44 9.24
C GLU A 65 -0.20 -17.91 8.87
N GLU A 66 0.12 -18.22 7.62
CA GLU A 66 0.33 -19.59 7.14
C GLU A 66 1.49 -20.26 7.88
N TRP A 67 2.61 -19.54 8.04
CA TRP A 67 3.73 -20.05 8.84
C TRP A 67 3.29 -20.34 10.27
N LEU A 68 2.57 -19.39 10.89
CA LEU A 68 2.12 -19.53 12.27
C LEU A 68 1.05 -20.59 12.43
N LEU A 69 0.23 -20.91 11.43
CA LEU A 69 -0.76 -21.99 11.43
C LEU A 69 -0.15 -23.36 11.07
N GLY A 70 0.97 -23.39 10.35
CA GLY A 70 1.66 -24.61 9.95
C GLY A 70 2.45 -25.30 11.06
N LEU A 71 2.80 -24.60 12.14
CA LEU A 71 3.53 -25.20 13.28
C LEU A 71 2.67 -26.26 13.99
N THR A 72 3.23 -27.21 14.73
CA THR A 72 2.45 -28.17 15.56
C THR A 72 2.59 -27.90 17.05
N THR A 73 3.63 -27.16 17.44
CA THR A 73 3.92 -26.77 18.81
C THR A 73 4.13 -25.27 18.89
N GLN A 74 3.88 -24.69 20.06
CA GLN A 74 4.11 -23.27 20.28
C GLN A 74 5.57 -22.90 19.96
N PRO A 75 5.83 -21.92 19.08
CA PRO A 75 7.19 -21.43 18.84
C PRO A 75 7.71 -20.69 20.09
N PRO A 76 9.03 -20.73 20.35
CA PRO A 76 9.62 -19.93 21.42
C PRO A 76 9.45 -18.44 21.14
N VAL A 77 9.06 -17.68 22.17
CA VAL A 77 8.98 -16.22 22.09
C VAL A 77 10.34 -15.66 22.47
N VAL A 78 10.96 -14.89 21.57
CA VAL A 78 12.29 -14.30 21.75
C VAL A 78 12.22 -12.78 21.79
N THR A 79 13.21 -12.10 22.38
CA THR A 79 13.30 -10.63 22.32
C THR A 79 13.92 -10.13 21.03
N THR A 80 14.81 -10.93 20.44
CA THR A 80 15.50 -10.64 19.18
C THR A 80 15.62 -11.92 18.39
N CYS A 81 15.39 -11.84 17.08
CA CYS A 81 15.43 -13.00 16.21
C CYS A 81 16.81 -13.19 15.60
N SER A 82 17.34 -14.40 15.70
CA SER A 82 18.58 -14.81 15.02
C SER A 82 18.33 -15.22 13.56
N SER A 83 17.12 -15.71 13.26
CA SER A 83 16.66 -16.10 11.93
C SER A 83 15.15 -15.83 11.81
N PHE A 84 14.71 -15.41 10.63
CA PHE A 84 13.29 -15.18 10.33
C PHE A 84 12.71 -16.35 9.51
N PRO A 85 11.40 -16.64 9.63
CA PRO A 85 10.44 -16.07 10.58
C PRO A 85 10.61 -16.60 12.02
N CYS A 86 10.18 -15.78 12.97
CA CYS A 86 10.27 -16.02 14.41
C CYS A 86 9.10 -15.32 15.10
N VAL A 87 8.80 -15.72 16.34
CA VAL A 87 7.86 -14.98 17.19
C VAL A 87 8.65 -14.16 18.20
N GLN A 88 8.37 -12.86 18.23
CA GLN A 88 9.01 -11.96 19.19
C GLN A 88 8.07 -11.42 20.24
N THR A 89 8.62 -10.94 21.36
CA THR A 89 7.86 -10.10 22.29
C THR A 89 7.50 -8.78 21.62
N VAL A 90 6.36 -8.19 21.99
CA VAL A 90 5.96 -6.86 21.48
C VAL A 90 7.09 -5.86 21.61
N PHE A 91 7.40 -5.13 20.54
CA PHE A 91 8.40 -4.05 20.58
C PHE A 91 7.92 -2.93 21.50
N GLN A 92 8.42 -2.91 22.73
CA GLN A 92 8.10 -1.83 23.65
C GLN A 92 8.66 -0.51 23.12
N ASN A 93 7.80 0.51 23.06
CA ASN A 93 8.17 1.89 22.74
C ASN A 93 8.69 2.10 21.29
N THR A 94 8.36 1.20 20.35
CA THR A 94 8.66 1.36 18.93
C THR A 94 7.37 1.46 18.14
N ASP A 95 7.19 2.57 17.42
CA ASP A 95 6.13 2.67 16.43
C ASP A 95 6.61 2.01 15.13
N ILE A 96 6.05 0.84 14.81
CA ILE A 96 6.37 0.06 13.63
C ILE A 96 5.99 0.83 12.34
N THR A 97 5.01 1.72 12.41
CA THR A 97 4.52 2.47 11.24
C THR A 97 5.46 3.56 10.76
N THR A 98 6.37 4.03 11.63
CA THR A 98 7.35 5.08 11.32
C THR A 98 8.72 4.54 10.92
N GLN A 99 8.91 3.22 10.93
CA GLN A 99 10.21 2.61 10.66
C GLN A 99 10.55 2.60 9.17
N ASP A 100 11.82 2.83 8.86
CA ASP A 100 12.32 2.84 7.49
C ASP A 100 12.53 1.42 6.91
N SER A 101 12.80 1.34 5.61
CA SER A 101 13.00 0.05 4.93
C SER A 101 14.16 -0.76 5.52
N SER A 102 15.23 -0.12 6.00
CA SER A 102 16.41 -0.79 6.54
C SER A 102 16.12 -1.48 7.88
N TRP A 103 15.28 -0.85 8.71
CA TRP A 103 14.78 -1.43 9.94
C TRP A 103 13.95 -2.68 9.65
N TRP A 104 13.05 -2.61 8.67
CA TRP A 104 12.24 -3.77 8.26
C TRP A 104 13.09 -4.91 7.68
N VAL A 105 14.17 -4.60 6.96
CA VAL A 105 15.10 -5.64 6.47
C VAL A 105 15.78 -6.40 7.61
N SER A 106 16.07 -5.70 8.71
CA SER A 106 16.80 -6.25 9.85
C SER A 106 15.90 -6.94 10.88
N ASN A 107 14.62 -6.56 10.97
CA ASN A 107 13.71 -6.97 12.05
C ASN A 107 12.50 -7.80 11.59
N ALA A 108 12.36 -8.05 10.28
CA ALA A 108 11.18 -8.73 9.72
C ALA A 108 11.53 -9.83 8.71
N ALA A 109 10.66 -10.84 8.64
CA ALA A 109 10.71 -11.91 7.66
C ALA A 109 10.35 -11.37 6.27
N ALA A 110 11.09 -11.77 5.24
CA ALA A 110 10.72 -11.47 3.86
C ALA A 110 9.67 -12.46 3.35
N TYR A 111 8.74 -11.97 2.53
CA TYR A 111 7.95 -12.82 1.67
C TYR A 111 8.85 -13.42 0.59
N ASN A 112 8.91 -14.76 0.53
CA ASN A 112 9.92 -15.47 -0.26
C ASN A 112 9.56 -15.65 -1.73
N ASN A 113 8.33 -15.32 -2.14
CA ASN A 113 7.92 -15.41 -3.55
C ASN A 113 8.05 -14.05 -4.23
N ASN A 114 8.44 -14.09 -5.50
CA ASN A 114 8.49 -12.88 -6.32
C ASN A 114 7.05 -12.44 -6.62
N LEU A 115 6.76 -11.18 -6.33
CA LEU A 115 5.54 -10.53 -6.76
C LEU A 115 5.88 -9.61 -7.95
N GLU A 116 5.02 -9.58 -8.96
CA GLU A 116 5.21 -8.72 -10.12
C GLU A 116 4.88 -7.26 -9.79
N ASN A 117 5.57 -6.33 -10.44
CA ASN A 117 5.35 -4.88 -10.32
C ASN A 117 5.50 -4.33 -8.90
N ILE A 118 6.30 -4.99 -8.06
CA ILE A 118 6.66 -4.53 -6.72
C ILE A 118 8.17 -4.34 -6.67
N ASN A 119 8.61 -3.20 -6.16
CA ASN A 119 10.04 -2.86 -6.14
C ASN A 119 10.81 -3.61 -5.05
N THR A 120 10.24 -3.69 -3.84
CA THR A 120 10.86 -4.35 -2.68
C THR A 120 9.94 -5.45 -2.16
N SER A 121 10.46 -6.66 -1.97
CA SER A 121 9.67 -7.77 -1.42
C SER A 121 9.03 -7.38 -0.09
N PRO A 122 7.72 -7.64 0.08
CA PRO A 122 7.01 -7.27 1.30
C PRO A 122 7.51 -8.11 2.47
N ARG A 123 7.33 -7.61 3.69
CA ARG A 123 7.89 -8.19 4.91
C ARG A 123 6.85 -8.26 6.02
N TYR A 124 7.02 -9.20 6.95
CA TYR A 124 6.12 -9.37 8.08
C TYR A 124 6.85 -9.67 9.38
N ILE A 125 6.21 -9.29 10.48
CA ILE A 125 6.67 -9.42 11.86
C ILE A 125 5.58 -10.17 12.61
N ILE A 126 5.96 -11.13 13.46
CA ILE A 126 5.03 -11.88 14.32
C ILE A 126 5.38 -11.57 15.77
N GLU A 127 4.45 -10.95 16.48
CA GLU A 127 4.57 -10.58 17.88
C GLU A 127 3.62 -11.43 18.73
N PHE A 128 4.09 -11.89 19.88
CA PHE A 128 3.28 -12.57 20.88
C PHE A 128 2.59 -11.54 21.78
N LEU A 129 1.26 -11.62 21.88
CA LEU A 129 0.48 -10.73 22.74
C LEU A 129 0.26 -11.34 24.12
N GLU A 130 -0.49 -12.44 24.18
CA GLU A 130 -0.87 -13.06 25.43
C GLU A 130 -1.30 -14.52 25.25
N PHE A 131 -1.33 -15.24 26.36
CA PHE A 131 -1.90 -16.58 26.44
C PHE A 131 -3.12 -16.55 27.34
N ILE A 132 -4.26 -17.00 26.81
CA ILE A 132 -5.51 -17.12 27.56
C ILE A 132 -5.74 -18.61 27.87
N PRO A 133 -5.64 -19.03 29.14
CA PRO A 133 -5.91 -20.41 29.53
C PRO A 133 -7.42 -20.72 29.47
N ASP A 134 -7.77 -21.98 29.12
CA ASP A 134 -9.16 -22.47 29.13
C ASP A 134 -9.74 -22.53 30.56
N SER A 135 -8.88 -22.60 31.57
CA SER A 135 -9.23 -22.70 32.99
C SER A 135 -8.74 -21.49 33.77
N GLN A 136 -9.55 -21.05 34.74
CA GLN A 136 -9.22 -19.96 35.66
C GLN A 136 -8.40 -20.42 36.88
N VAL A 137 -7.99 -21.71 36.92
CA VAL A 137 -7.19 -22.25 38.03
C VAL A 137 -5.75 -21.74 37.92
N ILE A 138 -5.33 -20.97 38.92
CA ILE A 138 -3.99 -20.40 39.02
C ILE A 138 -3.15 -21.25 39.99
N GLY A 139 -1.96 -21.68 39.58
CA GLY A 139 -0.96 -22.24 40.49
C GLY A 139 -0.88 -23.77 40.62
N ASP A 140 -1.62 -24.54 39.82
CA ASP A 140 -1.39 -26.00 39.71
C ASP A 140 -0.49 -26.30 38.51
N SER A 141 0.79 -26.59 38.79
CA SER A 141 1.79 -26.97 37.77
C SER A 141 1.55 -28.34 37.13
N SER A 142 0.56 -29.12 37.62
CA SER A 142 0.26 -30.47 37.11
C SER A 142 -0.68 -30.45 35.90
N ILE A 143 -1.40 -29.35 35.68
CA ILE A 143 -2.25 -29.17 34.50
C ILE A 143 -1.46 -28.29 33.54
N LYS A 144 -0.95 -28.87 32.46
CA LYS A 144 -0.51 -28.06 31.30
C LYS A 144 -1.73 -27.27 30.85
N SER A 145 -1.80 -26.00 31.24
CA SER A 145 -2.94 -25.17 30.91
C SER A 145 -3.04 -25.13 29.39
N THR A 146 -4.08 -25.78 28.86
CA THR A 146 -4.40 -25.66 27.45
C THR A 146 -5.14 -24.32 27.28
N GLY A 147 -4.98 -23.69 26.13
CA GLY A 147 -5.56 -22.37 25.90
C GLY A 147 -5.22 -21.84 24.52
N VAL A 148 -5.55 -20.57 24.31
CA VAL A 148 -5.33 -19.87 23.05
C VAL A 148 -4.18 -18.88 23.23
N PHE A 149 -3.20 -18.98 22.34
CA PHE A 149 -2.11 -18.03 22.21
C PHE A 149 -2.50 -16.98 21.17
N TYR A 150 -2.48 -15.70 21.55
CA TYR A 150 -2.75 -14.59 20.65
C TYR A 150 -1.45 -14.02 20.13
N TYR A 151 -1.42 -13.84 18.81
CA TYR A 151 -0.30 -13.25 18.09
C TYR A 151 -0.80 -12.07 17.28
N GLN A 152 0.02 -11.04 17.19
CA GLN A 152 -0.17 -9.93 16.27
C GLN A 152 0.80 -10.12 15.12
N ILE A 153 0.30 -10.04 13.89
CA ILE A 153 1.15 -10.09 12.71
C ILE A 153 1.01 -8.75 12.02
N THR A 154 2.15 -8.09 11.83
CA THR A 154 2.24 -6.79 11.18
C THR A 154 3.05 -6.94 9.91
N ALA A 155 2.44 -6.60 8.77
CA ALA A 155 3.04 -6.73 7.46
C ALA A 155 3.21 -5.36 6.81
N ARG A 156 4.32 -5.20 6.10
CA ARG A 156 4.65 -4.02 5.30
C ARG A 156 4.79 -4.44 3.84
N GLY A 157 4.06 -3.77 2.97
CA GLY A 157 4.18 -3.87 1.52
C GLY A 157 4.58 -2.54 0.90
N THR A 158 5.34 -2.62 -0.19
CA THR A 158 5.62 -1.47 -1.06
C THR A 158 4.98 -1.68 -2.41
N GLY A 159 4.69 -0.59 -3.11
CA GLY A 159 4.15 -0.63 -4.46
C GLY A 159 5.24 -0.81 -5.53
N ALA A 160 4.95 -0.31 -6.73
CA ALA A 160 5.93 -0.16 -7.79
C ALA A 160 7.01 0.87 -7.42
N SER A 161 6.70 1.81 -6.52
CA SER A 161 7.67 2.67 -5.85
C SER A 161 7.87 2.25 -4.39
N ASP A 162 9.04 2.55 -3.83
CA ASP A 162 9.29 2.38 -2.38
C ASP A 162 8.61 3.48 -1.53
N ASP A 163 8.09 4.53 -2.16
CA ASP A 163 7.40 5.64 -1.50
C ASP A 163 5.95 5.28 -1.16
N SER A 164 5.30 4.44 -1.97
CA SER A 164 3.98 3.89 -1.65
C SER A 164 4.13 2.71 -0.70
N VAL A 165 3.88 2.97 0.58
CA VAL A 165 3.94 1.97 1.64
C VAL A 165 2.53 1.74 2.21
N SER A 166 2.17 0.47 2.37
CA SER A 166 1.00 0.07 3.14
C SER A 166 1.43 -0.89 4.26
N ILE A 167 0.86 -0.69 5.45
CA ILE A 167 1.11 -1.52 6.62
C ILE A 167 -0.24 -2.07 7.06
N LEU A 168 -0.30 -3.39 7.18
CA LEU A 168 -1.49 -4.14 7.61
C LEU A 168 -1.18 -4.89 8.88
N GLN A 169 -2.21 -5.08 9.70
CA GLN A 169 -2.08 -5.77 10.96
C GLN A 169 -3.28 -6.69 11.18
N THR A 170 -3.00 -7.91 11.62
CA THR A 170 -3.98 -8.93 11.97
C THR A 170 -3.67 -9.47 13.36
N THR A 171 -4.68 -10.01 14.03
CA THR A 171 -4.51 -10.71 15.31
C THR A 171 -5.02 -12.14 15.15
N LEU A 172 -4.15 -13.11 15.36
CA LEU A 172 -4.44 -14.52 15.20
C LEU A 172 -4.42 -15.21 16.57
N GLY A 173 -5.53 -15.84 16.93
CA GLY A 173 -5.60 -16.78 18.05
C GLY A 173 -5.27 -18.19 17.57
N ARG A 174 -4.29 -18.85 18.20
CA ARG A 174 -3.90 -20.21 17.87
C ARG A 174 -3.85 -21.11 19.10
N ARG A 175 -4.39 -22.32 18.96
CA ARG A 175 -4.22 -23.43 19.89
C ARG A 175 -3.21 -24.43 19.30
N PHE A 176 -2.33 -24.94 20.15
CA PHE A 176 -1.37 -26.00 19.81
C PHE A 176 -1.74 -27.30 20.54
#